data_AF-A0A964H9I5-F1
#
_entry.id   AF-A0A964H9I5-F1
#
_cell.length_a   1.000
_cell.length_b   1.000
_cell.length_c   1.000
_cell.angle_alpha   90.00
_cell.angle_beta   90.00
_cell.angle_gamma   90.00
#
_symmetry.space_group_name_H-M   'P 1'
#
loop_
_entity.id
_entity.type
_entity.pdbx_description
1 polymer ?
#
loop_
_entity_poly.entity_id
_entity_poly.type
_entity_poly.pdbx_seq_one_letter_code
_entity_poly.pdbx_strand_id
1 'polypeptide(L)'
;MVSKRIDLETIGHLIAAAVLLLKGYDKLGHGHLGIGLTLLVSGALVLAFLVYTIRTGRGHRFASAAVFAFEALAMTLIAYLYFGEGKRYVQYAALAAVAMCLVASVRMLTRRKHSEGSAP
;
A
#
# COMPACT_ATOMS: atom_id res chain seq x y z
N MET A 1 13.27 23.39 -13.76
CA MET A 1 12.09 22.53 -13.51
C MET A 1 12.57 21.09 -13.45
N VAL A 2 12.69 20.51 -12.25
CA VAL A 2 13.15 19.13 -12.08
C VAL A 2 12.03 18.22 -12.55
N SER A 3 12.21 17.56 -13.69
CA SER A 3 11.34 16.48 -14.15
C SER A 3 11.49 15.33 -13.16
N LYS A 4 10.62 15.34 -12.15
CA LYS A 4 10.59 14.33 -11.09
C LYS A 4 9.99 13.08 -11.72
N ARG A 5 10.84 12.14 -12.14
CA ARG A 5 10.38 10.86 -12.65
C ARG A 5 9.49 10.24 -11.57
N ILE A 6 8.23 9.97 -11.92
CA ILE A 6 7.32 9.27 -11.02
C ILE A 6 7.83 7.84 -10.94
N ASP A 7 8.37 7.46 -9.79
CA ASP A 7 8.84 6.09 -9.57
C ASP A 7 7.66 5.12 -9.57
N LEU A 8 7.90 3.89 -10.04
CA LEU A 8 6.89 2.83 -10.12
C LEU A 8 6.22 2.57 -8.75
N GLU A 9 6.98 2.74 -7.67
CA GLU A 9 6.52 2.65 -6.28
C GLU A 9 5.46 3.72 -5.95
N THR A 10 5.66 4.96 -6.41
CA THR A 10 4.70 6.05 -6.22
C THR A 10 3.39 5.77 -6.96
N ILE A 11 3.48 5.18 -8.16
CA ILE A 11 2.30 4.76 -8.92
C ILE A 11 1.57 3.64 -8.19
N GLY A 12 2.30 2.65 -7.67
CA GLY A 12 1.73 1.54 -6.88
C GLY A 12 0.92 2.03 -5.69
N HIS A 13 1.52 2.87 -4.84
CA HIS A 13 0.83 3.45 -3.68
C HIS A 13 -0.39 4.30 -4.07
N LEU A 14 -0.32 5.04 -5.18
CA LEU A 14 -1.46 5.82 -5.67
C LEU A 14 -2.62 4.91 -6.10
N ILE A 15 -2.33 3.86 -6.86
CA ILE A 15 -3.34 2.89 -7.29
C ILE A 15 -3.96 2.20 -6.07
N ALA A 16 -3.15 1.77 -5.12
CA ALA A 16 -3.66 1.12 -3.92
C ALA A 16 -4.51 2.06 -3.05
N ALA A 17 -4.08 3.31 -2.86
CA ALA A 17 -4.89 4.31 -2.19
C ALA A 17 -6.24 4.50 -2.89
N ALA A 18 -6.26 4.61 -4.22
CA ALA A 18 -7.49 4.73 -4.99
C ALA A 18 -8.41 3.50 -4.82
N VAL A 19 -7.85 2.28 -4.90
CA VAL A 19 -8.60 1.03 -4.68
C VAL A 19 -9.18 0.98 -3.27
N LEU A 20 -8.41 1.35 -2.25
CA LEU A 20 -8.84 1.37 -0.85
C LEU A 20 -9.98 2.36 -0.62
N LEU A 21 -9.87 3.58 -1.15
CA LEU A 21 -10.90 4.59 -1.04
C LEU A 21 -12.20 4.16 -1.75
N LEU A 22 -12.09 3.64 -2.98
CA LEU A 22 -13.24 3.20 -3.76
C LEU A 22 -13.96 2.03 -3.09
N LYS A 23 -13.21 1.03 -2.61
CA LYS A 23 -13.79 -0.14 -1.94
C LYS A 23 -14.32 0.19 -0.54
N GLY A 24 -13.68 1.13 0.16
CA GLY A 24 -14.18 1.65 1.42
C GLY A 24 -15.53 2.35 1.25
N TYR A 25 -15.65 3.22 0.22
CA TYR A 25 -16.89 3.88 -0.12
C TYR A 25 -18.01 2.89 -0.50
N ASP A 26 -17.70 1.89 -1.33
CA ASP A 26 -18.64 0.82 -1.68
C ASP A 26 -19.17 0.08 -0.44
N LYS A 27 -18.30 -0.25 0.52
CA LYS A 27 -18.70 -0.94 1.75
C LYS A 27 -19.50 -0.07 2.72
N LEU A 28 -19.29 1.25 2.72
CA LEU A 28 -20.17 2.17 3.45
C LEU A 28 -21.60 2.11 2.90
N GLY A 29 -21.77 2.04 1.57
CA GLY A 29 -23.08 1.94 0.92
C GLY A 29 -23.83 0.64 1.23
N HIS A 30 -23.12 -0.44 1.52
CA HIS A 30 -23.70 -1.75 1.86
C HIS A 30 -23.90 -1.99 3.38
N GLY A 31 -23.79 -0.94 4.21
CA GLY A 31 -24.03 -1.02 5.66
C GLY A 31 -22.86 -1.60 6.47
N HIS A 32 -21.73 -1.91 5.84
CA HIS A 32 -20.52 -2.39 6.54
C HIS A 32 -19.62 -1.23 6.98
N LEU A 33 -20.16 -0.38 7.87
CA LEU A 33 -19.51 0.84 8.35
C LEU A 33 -18.07 0.62 8.85
N GLY A 34 -17.86 -0.37 9.73
CA GLY A 34 -16.53 -0.58 10.33
C GLY A 34 -15.44 -0.91 9.30
N ILE A 35 -15.76 -1.78 8.35
CA ILE A 35 -14.83 -2.21 7.30
C ILE A 35 -14.63 -1.09 6.27
N GLY A 36 -15.71 -0.43 5.84
CA GLY A 36 -15.65 0.68 4.90
C GLY A 36 -14.82 1.84 5.44
N LEU A 37 -14.99 2.19 6.72
CA LEU A 37 -14.26 3.26 7.37
C LEU A 37 -12.79 2.91 7.58
N THR A 38 -12.47 1.65 7.93
CA THR A 38 -11.08 1.18 8.02
C THR A 38 -10.37 1.26 6.68
N LEU A 39 -11.05 0.88 5.58
CA LEU A 39 -10.51 0.99 4.22
C LEU A 39 -10.29 2.44 3.79
N LEU A 40 -11.24 3.33 4.11
CA LEU A 40 -11.15 4.76 3.81
C LEU A 40 -10.01 5.44 4.58
N VAL A 41 -9.92 5.22 5.89
CA VAL A 41 -8.82 5.74 6.71
C VAL A 41 -7.49 5.20 6.20
N SER A 42 -7.46 3.91 5.83
CA SER A 42 -6.26 3.30 5.28
C SER A 42 -5.82 3.96 3.97
N GLY A 43 -6.74 4.14 3.01
CA GLY A 43 -6.46 4.79 1.74
C GLY A 43 -6.04 6.25 1.91
N ALA A 44 -6.66 6.98 2.84
CA ALA A 44 -6.30 8.36 3.15
C ALA A 44 -4.89 8.47 3.74
N LEU A 45 -4.48 7.54 4.60
CA LEU A 45 -3.12 7.47 5.17
C LEU A 45 -2.07 7.24 4.08
N VAL A 46 -2.30 6.29 3.17
CA VAL A 46 -1.39 6.03 2.03
C VAL A 46 -1.28 7.27 1.14
N LEU A 47 -2.41 7.93 0.85
CA LEU A 47 -2.42 9.16 0.04
C LEU A 47 -1.68 10.32 0.74
N ALA A 48 -1.88 10.50 2.04
CA ALA A 48 -1.17 11.50 2.83
C ALA A 48 0.34 11.25 2.83
N PHE A 49 0.76 9.99 2.96
CA PHE A 49 2.16 9.59 2.86
C PHE A 49 2.75 9.86 1.47
N LEU A 50 1.97 9.59 0.41
CA LEU A 50 2.36 9.90 -0.97
C LEU A 50 2.60 11.40 -1.16
N VAL A 51 1.65 12.22 -0.70
CA VAL A 51 1.74 13.69 -0.77
C VAL A 51 2.96 14.19 0.01
N TYR A 52 3.18 13.66 1.22
CA TYR A 52 4.34 13.98 2.04
C TYR A 52 5.66 13.67 1.31
N THR A 53 5.77 12.48 0.73
CA THR A 53 6.96 12.02 0.00
C THR A 53 7.21 12.85 -1.26
N ILE A 54 6.15 13.21 -1.99
CA ILE A 54 6.25 14.07 -3.17
C ILE A 54 6.67 15.49 -2.77
N ARG A 55 6.12 16.05 -1.68
CA ARG A 55 6.42 17.41 -1.21
C ARG A 55 7.83 17.54 -0.65
N THR A 56 8.27 16.60 0.18
CA THR A 56 9.57 16.68 0.86
C THR A 56 10.72 16.11 0.03
N GLY A 57 10.42 15.27 -0.96
CA GLY A 57 11.46 14.56 -1.72
C GLY A 57 12.29 13.58 -0.86
N ARG A 58 11.90 13.35 0.40
CA ARG A 58 12.58 12.47 1.35
C ARG A 58 11.70 11.27 1.64
N GLY A 59 11.94 10.18 0.93
CA GLY A 59 11.39 8.87 1.27
C GLY A 59 12.19 8.25 2.40
N HIS A 60 11.65 8.24 3.62
CA HIS A 60 12.24 7.44 4.70
C HIS A 60 11.95 5.97 4.43
N ARG A 61 12.99 5.14 4.23
CA ARG A 61 12.85 3.69 3.94
C ARG A 61 11.94 2.97 4.94
N PHE A 62 12.01 3.33 6.22
CA PHE A 62 11.13 2.78 7.27
C PHE A 62 9.66 3.17 7.06
N ALA A 63 9.40 4.41 6.64
CA ALA A 63 8.05 4.87 6.39
C ALA A 63 7.46 4.21 5.13
N SER A 64 8.25 4.06 4.06
CA SER A 64 7.84 3.28 2.88
C SER A 64 7.58 1.81 3.23
N ALA A 65 8.44 1.18 4.05
CA ALA A 65 8.24 -0.20 4.49
C ALA A 65 6.95 -0.36 5.33
N ALA A 66 6.66 0.60 6.21
CA ALA A 66 5.44 0.63 7.01
C ALA A 66 4.20 0.81 6.13
N VAL A 67 4.27 1.65 5.10
CA VAL A 67 3.18 1.84 4.13
C VAL A 67 2.91 0.55 3.38
N PHE A 68 3.94 -0.13 2.86
CA PHE A 68 3.77 -1.45 2.23
C PHE A 68 3.17 -2.50 3.17
N ALA A 69 3.59 -2.53 4.43
CA ALA A 69 3.04 -3.46 5.41
C ALA A 69 1.55 -3.17 5.68
N PHE A 70 1.19 -1.90 5.76
CA PHE A 70 -0.17 -1.46 5.97
C PHE A 70 -1.05 -1.71 4.73
N GLU A 71 -0.51 -1.49 3.54
CA GLU A 71 -1.14 -1.80 2.26
C GLU A 71 -1.39 -3.31 2.09
N ALA A 72 -0.43 -4.14 2.52
CA ALA A 72 -0.61 -5.60 2.58
C ALA A 72 -1.72 -6.01 3.55
N LEU A 73 -1.80 -5.38 4.72
CA LEU A 73 -2.86 -5.66 5.70
C LEU A 73 -4.23 -5.27 5.15
N ALA A 74 -4.34 -4.10 4.51
CA ALA A 74 -5.57 -3.65 3.89
C ALA A 74 -5.97 -4.53 2.70
N MET A 75 -5.02 -4.95 1.86
CA MET A 75 -5.28 -5.90 0.77
C MET A 75 -5.69 -7.29 1.27
N THR A 76 -5.19 -7.72 2.44
CA THR A 76 -5.64 -8.96 3.09
C THR A 76 -7.12 -8.86 3.49
N LEU A 77 -7.53 -7.72 4.05
CA LEU A 77 -8.91 -7.44 4.39
C LEU A 77 -9.81 -7.45 3.13
N ILE A 78 -9.32 -6.84 2.05
CA ILE A 78 -9.98 -6.84 0.74
C ILE A 78 -10.15 -8.26 0.20
N ALA A 79 -9.12 -9.10 0.29
CA ALA A 79 -9.16 -10.49 -0.14
C ALA A 79 -10.19 -11.28 0.67
N TYR A 80 -10.18 -11.13 2.00
CA TYR A 80 -11.14 -11.77 2.90
C TYR A 80 -12.60 -11.42 2.54
N LEU A 81 -12.88 -10.14 2.25
CA LEU A 81 -14.20 -9.72 1.78
C LEU A 81 -14.59 -10.39 0.46
N TYR A 82 -13.66 -10.55 -0.48
CA TYR A 82 -13.95 -11.20 -1.76
C TYR A 82 -14.22 -12.69 -1.64
N PHE A 83 -13.60 -13.37 -0.65
CA PHE A 83 -13.96 -14.74 -0.30
C PHE A 83 -15.42 -14.84 0.18
N GLY A 84 -15.86 -13.88 1.01
CA GLY A 84 -17.25 -13.82 1.49
C GLY A 84 -18.27 -13.46 0.41
N GLU A 85 -17.88 -12.67 -0.59
CA GLU A 85 -18.74 -12.26 -1.72
C GLU A 85 -18.80 -13.28 -2.87
N GLY A 86 -18.06 -14.39 -2.77
CA GLY A 86 -18.01 -15.41 -3.82
C GLY A 86 -17.30 -14.98 -5.11
N LYS A 87 -16.54 -13.88 -5.09
CA LYS A 87 -15.80 -13.36 -6.26
C LYS A 87 -14.54 -14.20 -6.50
N ARG A 88 -14.72 -15.32 -7.23
CA ARG A 88 -13.72 -16.39 -7.39
C ARG A 88 -12.35 -15.97 -7.94
N TYR A 89 -12.22 -14.89 -8.72
CA TYR A 89 -10.95 -14.52 -9.36
C TYR A 89 -10.24 -13.32 -8.69
N VAL A 90 -10.99 -12.36 -8.18
CA VAL A 90 -10.43 -11.09 -7.67
C VAL A 90 -9.71 -11.29 -6.33
N GLN A 91 -10.16 -12.27 -5.54
CA GLN A 91 -9.52 -12.66 -4.28
C GLN A 91 -8.06 -13.11 -4.45
N TYR A 92 -7.74 -13.84 -5.54
CA TYR A 92 -6.39 -14.31 -5.80
C TYR A 92 -5.46 -13.16 -6.25
N ALA A 93 -5.99 -12.22 -7.04
CA ALA A 93 -5.25 -11.01 -7.39
C ALA A 93 -4.94 -10.17 -6.14
N ALA A 94 -5.89 -10.05 -5.21
CA ALA A 94 -5.67 -9.37 -3.93
C ALA A 94 -4.61 -10.09 -3.08
N LEU A 95 -4.65 -11.43 -2.96
CA LEU A 95 -3.62 -12.20 -2.26
C LEU A 95 -2.23 -12.07 -2.91
N ALA A 96 -2.16 -12.05 -4.25
CA ALA A 96 -0.91 -11.80 -4.95
C ALA A 96 -0.36 -10.40 -4.64
N ALA A 97 -1.22 -9.38 -4.57
CA ALA A 97 -0.84 -8.04 -4.16
C ALA A 97 -0.32 -7.99 -2.71
N VAL A 98 -0.93 -8.72 -1.78
CA VAL A 98 -0.44 -8.88 -0.39
C VAL A 98 0.98 -9.44 -0.40
N ALA A 99 1.22 -10.53 -1.14
CA ALA A 99 2.54 -11.15 -1.21
C ALA A 99 3.60 -10.19 -1.79
N MET A 100 3.27 -9.45 -2.85
CA MET A 100 4.17 -8.45 -3.43
C MET A 100 4.50 -7.32 -2.45
N CYS A 101 3.50 -6.80 -1.74
CA CYS A 101 3.69 -5.75 -0.75
C CYS A 101 4.56 -6.22 0.43
N LEU A 102 4.36 -7.45 0.90
CA LEU A 102 5.20 -8.04 1.95
C LEU A 102 6.65 -8.21 1.48
N VAL A 103 6.88 -8.73 0.27
CA VAL A 103 8.22 -8.88 -0.31
C VAL A 103 8.90 -7.51 -0.46
N ALA A 104 8.17 -6.49 -0.91
CA ALA A 104 8.66 -5.12 -1.02
C ALA A 104 9.05 -4.55 0.35
N SER A 105 8.17 -4.68 1.35
CA SER A 105 8.41 -4.23 2.72
C SER A 105 9.66 -4.90 3.32
N VAL A 106 9.77 -6.22 3.20
CA VAL A 106 10.93 -6.98 3.69
C VAL A 106 12.20 -6.54 2.98
N ARG A 107 12.21 -6.47 1.64
CA ARG A 107 13.40 -6.01 0.87
C ARG A 107 13.86 -4.62 1.27
N MET A 108 12.92 -3.73 1.58
CA MET A 108 13.22 -2.37 2.04
C MET A 108 13.95 -2.36 3.39
N LEU A 109 13.59 -3.29 4.29
CA LEU A 109 14.20 -3.47 5.61
C LEU A 109 15.53 -4.24 5.56
N THR A 110 15.67 -5.23 4.67
CA THR A 110 16.86 -6.11 4.62
C THR A 110 18.06 -5.50 3.90
N ARG A 111 17.93 -4.38 3.16
CA ARG A 111 19.05 -3.65 2.52
C ARG A 111 20.05 -2.99 3.50
N ARG A 112 20.16 -3.46 4.76
CA ARG A 112 21.10 -2.95 5.77
C ARG A 112 22.54 -3.47 5.65
N LYS A 113 22.82 -4.55 4.91
CA LYS A 113 24.12 -5.26 5.08
C LYS A 113 25.21 -5.08 4.03
N HIS A 114 25.03 -4.26 2.97
CA HIS A 114 26.04 -4.17 1.90
C HIS A 114 26.45 -2.74 1.53
N SER A 115 26.61 -1.85 2.50
CA SER A 115 27.25 -0.54 2.27
C SER A 115 28.12 -0.03 3.43
N GLU A 116 28.41 -0.85 4.45
CA GLU A 116 29.36 -0.52 5.53
C GLU A 116 30.61 -1.41 5.48
N GLY A 117 31.14 -1.68 4.27
CA GLY A 117 32.32 -2.56 4.10
C GLY A 117 33.30 -2.12 3.02
N SER A 118 33.22 -0.88 2.56
CA SER A 118 34.16 -0.34 1.58
C SER A 118 34.27 1.17 1.76
N ALA A 119 34.99 1.58 2.79
CA ALA A 119 35.68 2.86 2.83
C ALA A 119 37.16 2.55 3.11
N PRO A 120 38.07 3.27 2.42
CA PRO A 120 39.44 2.85 2.09
C PRO A 120 40.41 2.72 3.27
#